data_AF-A0A2W6DZG7-F1
#
_entry.id   AF-A0A2W6DZG7-F1
#
_cell.length_a   1.000
_cell.length_b   1.000
_cell.length_c   1.000
_cell.angle_alpha   90.00
_cell.angle_beta   90.00
_cell.angle_gamma   90.00
#
_symmetry.space_group_name_H-M   'P 1'
#
loop_
_entity.id
_entity.type
_entity.pdbx_description
1 polymer ?
#
loop_
_entity_poly.entity_id
_entity_poly.type
_entity_poly.pdbx_seq_one_letter_code
_entity_poly.pdbx_strand_id
1 'polypeptide(L)'
;MKSTDYGRDVLAGNWRKRSAPPDIPAELGEVVEDAVSGFTGEIVEIAKDRVTLAGRGEIRRVFPLLPGAFLIDGRPVTLVQPVTAPRAVLRRTASGSIAAPASRAKVARASRIYVEGRHDA
;
A
#
# COMPACT_ATOMS: atom_id res chain seq x y z
N MET A 1 0.76 38.87 -45.78
CA MET A 1 1.14 37.76 -44.88
C MET A 1 0.36 37.92 -43.59
N LYS A 2 -0.65 37.06 -43.34
CA LYS A 2 -1.38 37.05 -42.07
C LYS A 2 -0.70 36.04 -41.16
N SER A 3 -0.24 36.51 -40.01
CA SER A 3 0.41 35.70 -38.98
C SER A 3 -0.57 34.65 -38.47
N THR A 4 -0.10 33.40 -38.38
CA THR A 4 -0.87 32.29 -37.82
C THR A 4 -1.06 32.53 -36.33
N ASP A 5 -2.31 32.80 -35.95
CA ASP A 5 -2.73 32.84 -34.56
C ASP A 5 -2.65 31.41 -34.00
N TYR A 6 -1.66 31.13 -33.15
CA TYR A 6 -1.61 29.87 -32.41
C TYR A 6 -2.68 29.91 -31.31
N GLY A 7 -3.92 29.67 -31.74
CA GLY A 7 -5.11 29.57 -30.91
C GLY A 7 -5.07 28.33 -30.02
N ARG A 8 -4.32 28.39 -28.93
CA ARG A 8 -4.57 27.79 -27.62
C ARG A 8 -3.30 27.95 -26.80
N ASP A 9 -3.40 28.74 -25.75
CA ASP A 9 -2.47 28.73 -24.64
C ASP A 9 -2.33 27.27 -24.13
N VAL A 10 -1.22 26.61 -24.51
CA VAL A 10 -0.89 25.24 -24.10
C VAL A 10 -0.53 25.14 -22.62
N LEU A 11 -0.48 26.27 -21.89
CA LEU A 11 -0.23 26.35 -20.45
C LEU A 11 -1.53 26.56 -19.64
N ALA A 12 -2.69 26.72 -20.29
CA ALA A 12 -3.99 26.85 -19.63
C ALA A 12 -4.55 25.52 -19.08
N GLY A 13 -3.81 24.42 -19.21
CA GLY A 13 -4.13 23.16 -18.55
C GLY A 13 -3.90 23.26 -17.05
N ASN A 14 -4.90 22.92 -16.24
CA ASN A 14 -4.88 22.91 -14.77
C ASN A 14 -3.87 21.89 -14.19
N TRP A 15 -2.57 22.11 -14.38
CA TRP A 15 -1.45 21.32 -13.86
C TRP A 15 -1.38 21.35 -12.32
N ARG A 16 -2.17 22.24 -11.69
CA ARG A 16 -2.22 22.47 -10.24
C ARG A 16 -3.05 21.46 -9.45
N LYS A 17 -3.77 20.54 -10.09
CA LYS A 17 -4.52 19.48 -9.37
C LYS A 17 -3.77 18.15 -9.30
N ARG A 18 -2.47 18.15 -8.98
CA ARG A 18 -1.86 16.92 -8.46
C ARG A 18 -2.39 16.73 -7.04
N SER A 19 -3.37 15.85 -6.90
CA SER A 19 -3.86 15.43 -5.58
C SER A 19 -2.70 14.85 -4.78
N ALA A 20 -2.68 15.12 -3.48
CA ALA A 20 -1.75 14.44 -2.59
C ALA A 20 -1.97 12.91 -2.69
N PRO A 21 -0.90 12.10 -2.55
CA PRO A 21 -1.02 10.66 -2.38
C PRO A 21 -1.99 10.32 -1.24
N PRO A 22 -2.83 9.29 -1.38
CA PRO A 22 -3.71 8.87 -0.29
C PRO A 22 -2.91 8.30 0.89
N ASP A 23 -3.38 8.58 2.09
CA ASP A 23 -2.85 7.99 3.33
C ASP A 23 -3.47 6.60 3.51
N ILE A 24 -2.62 5.59 3.70
CA ILE A 24 -3.00 4.18 3.87
C ILE A 24 -2.35 3.66 5.15
N PRO A 25 -3.12 3.06 6.08
CA PRO A 25 -2.56 2.40 7.24
C PRO A 25 -1.57 1.30 6.83
N ALA A 26 -0.37 1.28 7.41
CA ALA A 26 0.55 0.19 7.23
C ALA A 26 -0.03 -1.11 7.84
N GLU A 27 0.00 -2.20 7.07
CA GLU A 27 -0.47 -3.51 7.49
C GLU A 27 0.65 -4.55 7.33
N LEU A 28 0.81 -5.43 8.33
CA LEU A 28 1.78 -6.53 8.23
C LEU A 28 1.33 -7.50 7.13
N GLY A 29 2.29 -7.97 6.32
CA GLY A 29 2.00 -8.83 5.18
C GLY A 29 1.68 -8.07 3.89
N GLU A 30 1.49 -6.75 3.95
CA GLU A 30 1.25 -5.94 2.76
C GLU A 30 2.55 -5.79 1.97
N VAL A 31 2.49 -5.97 0.66
CA VAL A 31 3.65 -5.83 -0.23
C VAL A 31 3.63 -4.44 -0.85
N VAL A 32 4.68 -3.67 -0.56
CA VAL A 32 4.84 -2.30 -1.04
C VAL A 32 6.19 -2.13 -1.71
N GLU A 33 6.31 -1.11 -2.55
CA GLU A 33 7.57 -0.69 -3.15
C GLU A 33 7.97 0.69 -2.63
N ASP A 34 9.24 0.87 -2.26
CA ASP A 34 9.79 2.21 -2.00
C ASP A 34 10.09 2.93 -3.32
N ALA A 35 9.47 4.09 -3.53
CA ALA A 35 9.53 4.84 -4.79
C ALA A 35 10.92 5.40 -5.11
N VAL A 36 11.78 5.57 -4.11
CA VAL A 36 13.13 6.13 -4.29
C VAL A 36 14.14 5.05 -4.66
N SER A 37 14.16 3.94 -3.93
CA SER A 37 15.12 2.85 -4.13
C SER A 37 14.61 1.72 -5.03
N GLY A 38 13.32 1.70 -5.38
CA GLY A 38 12.69 0.62 -6.14
C GLY A 38 12.66 -0.71 -5.39
N PHE A 39 12.79 -0.69 -4.07
CA PHE A 39 12.81 -1.91 -3.25
C PHE A 39 11.38 -2.37 -2.97
N THR A 40 11.01 -3.52 -3.52
CA THR A 40 9.73 -4.18 -3.26
C THR A 40 9.88 -5.20 -2.13
N GLY A 41 9.00 -5.15 -1.14
CA GLY A 41 9.00 -6.12 -0.04
C GLY A 41 7.72 -6.12 0.78
N GLU A 42 7.57 -7.16 1.60
CA GLU A 42 6.48 -7.35 2.55
C GLU A 42 6.75 -6.56 3.84
N ILE A 43 5.77 -5.82 4.35
CA ILE A 43 5.85 -5.16 5.65
C ILE A 43 5.88 -6.23 6.75
N VAL A 44 7.02 -6.39 7.41
CA VAL A 44 7.23 -7.38 8.48
C VAL A 44 7.34 -6.75 9.87
N GLU A 45 7.52 -5.44 9.93
CA GLU A 45 7.52 -4.66 11.17
C GLU A 45 7.01 -3.25 10.91
N ILE A 46 6.21 -2.73 11.83
CA ILE A 46 5.69 -1.36 11.79
C ILE A 46 6.11 -0.69 13.09
N ALA A 47 6.84 0.42 12.97
CA ALA A 47 7.17 1.32 14.07
C ALA A 47 6.49 2.67 13.87
N LYS A 48 6.72 3.61 14.80
CA LYS A 48 6.05 4.91 14.83
C LYS A 48 6.27 5.73 13.54
N ASP A 49 7.48 5.69 13.00
CA ASP A 49 7.95 6.57 11.92
C ASP A 49 8.57 5.78 10.75
N ARG A 50 8.51 4.45 10.79
CA ARG A 50 9.15 3.57 9.81
C ARG A 50 8.46 2.21 9.70
N VAL A 51 8.69 1.55 8.58
CA VAL A 51 8.36 0.14 8.35
C VAL A 51 9.63 -0.63 7.97
N THR A 52 9.66 -1.91 8.32
CA THR A 52 10.68 -2.85 7.82
C THR A 52 10.06 -3.69 6.71
N LEU A 53 10.67 -3.63 5.53
CA LEU A 53 10.29 -4.45 4.38
C LEU A 53 11.23 -5.65 4.27
N ALA A 54 10.65 -6.85 4.17
CA ALA A 54 11.36 -8.07 3.80
C ALA A 54 11.27 -8.25 2.28
N GLY A 55 12.43 -8.25 1.62
CA GLY A 55 12.54 -8.50 0.19
C GLY A 55 12.65 -9.99 -0.12
N ARG A 56 13.10 -10.30 -1.34
CA ARG A 56 13.44 -11.68 -1.70
C ARG A 56 14.68 -12.16 -0.92
N GLY A 57 14.65 -13.39 -0.43
CA GLY A 57 15.72 -13.96 0.39
C GLY A 57 15.71 -13.47 1.83
N GLU A 58 16.90 -13.31 2.43
CA GLU A 58 17.04 -12.86 3.83
C GLU A 58 17.21 -11.33 3.97
N ILE A 59 16.93 -10.57 2.90
CA ILE A 59 17.14 -9.13 2.87
C ILE A 59 16.00 -8.41 3.59
N ARG A 60 16.36 -7.58 4.58
CA ARG A 60 15.43 -6.68 5.27
C ARG A 60 15.96 -5.25 5.24
N ARG A 61 15.08 -4.30 4.95
CA ARG A 61 15.43 -2.87 4.88
C ARG A 61 14.37 -2.03 5.60
N VAL A 62 14.83 -0.95 6.22
CA VAL A 62 13.98 -0.04 6.99
C VAL A 62 13.71 1.20 6.16
N PHE A 63 12.45 1.61 6.08
CA PHE A 63 12.00 2.75 5.30
C PHE A 63 11.15 3.70 6.17
N PRO A 64 11.40 5.02 6.12
CA PRO A 64 10.62 5.99 6.87
C PRO A 64 9.23 6.18 6.26
N LEU A 65 8.24 6.50 7.11
CA LEU A 65 6.87 6.81 6.71
C LEU A 65 6.76 8.23 6.13
N LEU A 66 7.38 8.46 4.97
CA LEU A 66 7.38 9.75 4.29
C LEU A 66 6.17 9.87 3.33
N PRO A 67 5.62 11.09 3.14
CA PRO A 67 4.53 11.32 2.20
C PRO A 67 4.85 10.84 0.78
N GLY A 68 4.00 9.97 0.22
CA GLY A 68 4.16 9.46 -1.14
C GLY A 68 5.39 8.59 -1.38
N ALA A 69 6.08 8.12 -0.35
CA ALA A 69 7.32 7.37 -0.49
C ALA A 69 7.12 5.92 -0.94
N PHE A 70 5.89 5.41 -0.86
CA PHE A 70 5.59 4.02 -1.19
C PHE A 70 4.69 3.94 -2.43
N LEU A 71 4.78 2.83 -3.15
CA LEU A 71 3.89 2.48 -4.24
C LEU A 71 3.09 1.22 -3.86
N ILE A 72 1.79 1.27 -4.12
CA ILE A 72 0.90 0.10 -4.16
C ILE A 72 0.29 0.05 -5.55
N ASP A 73 0.41 -1.08 -6.23
CA ASP A 73 0.00 -1.24 -7.63
C ASP A 73 0.58 -0.14 -8.56
N GLY A 74 1.81 0.30 -8.28
CA GLY A 74 2.50 1.37 -9.00
C GLY A 74 1.97 2.78 -8.74
N ARG A 75 1.07 2.96 -7.77
CA ARG A 75 0.51 4.27 -7.40
C ARG A 75 1.14 4.79 -6.12
N PRO A 76 1.53 6.08 -6.06
CA PRO A 76 2.12 6.66 -4.86
C PRO A 76 1.09 6.71 -3.73
N VAL A 77 1.52 6.28 -2.54
CA VAL A 77 0.75 6.27 -1.31
C VAL A 77 1.62 6.74 -0.15
N THR A 78 0.99 7.29 0.88
CA THR A 78 1.64 7.60 2.15
C THR A 78 1.26 6.52 3.13
N LEU A 79 2.23 5.71 3.58
CA LEU A 79 1.98 4.77 4.67
C LEU A 79 1.89 5.54 5.99
N VAL A 80 0.86 5.26 6.78
CA VAL A 80 0.63 5.86 8.11
C VAL A 80 0.53 4.77 9.17
N GLN A 81 0.68 5.14 10.44
CA GLN A 81 0.50 4.19 11.54
C GLN A 81 -0.93 3.61 11.54
N PRO A 82 -1.08 2.29 11.82
CA PRO A 82 -2.40 1.67 11.90
C PRO A 82 -3.22 2.24 13.06
N VAL A 83 -4.49 2.54 12.78
CA VAL A 83 -5.43 3.20 13.73
C VAL A 83 -5.94 2.23 14.82
N THR A 84 -5.82 0.91 14.58
CA THR A 84 -6.09 -0.14 15.58
C THR A 84 -4.77 -0.72 16.06
N ALA A 85 -4.58 -0.82 17.37
CA ALA A 85 -3.35 -1.31 17.99
C ALA A 85 -2.91 -2.66 17.40
N PRO A 86 -1.60 -2.91 17.23
CA PRO A 86 -1.12 -4.12 16.59
C PRO A 86 -1.46 -5.34 17.44
N ARG A 87 -2.39 -6.17 16.97
CA ARG A 87 -2.53 -7.55 17.49
C ARG A 87 -1.36 -8.35 16.93
N ALA A 88 -0.21 -8.22 17.56
CA ALA A 88 0.96 -9.04 17.30
C ALA A 88 0.59 -10.50 17.62
N VAL A 89 0.42 -11.32 16.58
CA VAL A 89 0.61 -12.75 16.72
C VAL A 89 1.68 -13.14 15.70
N LEU A 90 2.93 -12.99 16.15
CA LEU A 90 4.06 -13.66 15.55
C LEU A 90 3.77 -15.16 15.53
N ARG A 91 3.29 -15.68 14.40
CA ARG A 91 3.33 -17.11 14.14
C ARG A 91 4.49 -17.41 13.21
N ARG A 92 5.71 -17.19 13.71
CA ARG A 92 6.90 -17.86 13.16
C ARG A 92 6.74 -19.34 13.48
N THR A 93 6.49 -20.17 12.48
CA THR A 93 6.74 -21.61 12.62
C THR A 93 8.22 -21.86 12.38
N ALA A 94 8.85 -22.57 13.31
CA ALA A 94 10.28 -22.86 13.36
C ALA A 94 10.75 -23.91 12.31
N SER A 95 10.31 -23.78 11.06
CA SER A 95 10.75 -24.66 9.98
C SER A 95 10.77 -23.85 8.69
N GLY A 96 11.95 -23.70 8.10
CA GLY A 96 12.24 -22.80 6.98
C GLY A 96 11.56 -23.22 5.67
N SER A 97 10.25 -23.03 5.57
CA SER A 97 9.49 -23.19 4.33
C SER A 97 8.22 -22.35 4.40
N ILE A 98 8.15 -21.31 3.57
CA ILE A 98 6.89 -20.59 3.33
C ILE A 98 6.12 -21.42 2.31
N ALA A 99 5.28 -22.33 2.80
CA ALA A 99 4.22 -22.89 1.99
C ALA A 99 3.21 -21.75 1.73
N ALA A 100 3.14 -21.29 0.49
CA ALA A 100 2.03 -20.45 0.05
C ALA A 100 0.72 -21.24 0.20
N PRO A 101 -0.31 -20.73 0.89
CA PRO A 101 -1.66 -21.03 0.48
C PRO A 101 -2.02 -20.11 -0.68
N ALA A 102 -2.64 -20.71 -1.69
CA ALA A 102 -3.06 -20.12 -2.94
C ALA A 102 -3.50 -18.65 -2.86
N SER A 103 -3.00 -17.88 -3.83
CA SER A 103 -3.56 -16.61 -4.26
C SER A 103 -5.10 -16.66 -4.26
N ARG A 104 -5.68 -15.93 -3.33
CA ARG A 104 -6.94 -15.23 -3.55
C ARG A 104 -6.75 -13.83 -2.99
N ALA A 105 -6.29 -12.93 -3.86
CA ALA A 105 -6.55 -11.51 -3.70
C ALA A 105 -8.05 -11.33 -3.44
N LYS A 106 -8.43 -11.00 -2.21
CA LYS A 106 -9.82 -10.78 -1.84
C LYS A 106 -10.05 -9.31 -1.55
N VAL A 107 -10.22 -8.58 -2.65
CA VAL A 107 -11.25 -7.55 -2.88
C VAL A 107 -11.65 -6.76 -1.63
N ALA A 108 -11.21 -5.50 -1.56
CA ALA A 108 -11.97 -4.46 -0.89
C ALA A 108 -13.25 -4.17 -1.71
N ARG A 109 -14.40 -4.67 -1.25
CA ARG A 109 -15.72 -4.15 -1.63
C ARG A 109 -16.61 -4.12 -0.40
N ALA A 110 -17.10 -2.93 -0.07
CA ALA A 110 -18.17 -2.73 0.90
C ALA A 110 -19.49 -3.34 0.37
N SER A 111 -20.10 -4.24 1.13
CA SER A 111 -21.56 -4.46 1.10
C SER A 111 -22.01 -5.15 2.39
N ARG A 112 -22.98 -4.54 3.06
CA ARG A 112 -23.70 -5.06 4.23
C ARG A 112 -24.41 -6.37 3.87
N ILE A 113 -24.35 -7.38 4.74
CA ILE A 113 -25.25 -8.53 4.67
C ILE A 113 -25.73 -8.86 6.09
N TYR A 114 -27.06 -8.84 6.23
CA TYR A 114 -27.85 -9.28 7.38
C TYR A 114 -27.72 -10.81 7.52
N VAL A 115 -27.59 -11.35 8.73
CA VAL A 115 -27.68 -12.80 8.94
C VAL A 115 -28.76 -13.06 9.98
N GLU A 116 -29.91 -13.50 9.46
CA GLU A 116 -31.05 -14.05 10.20
C GLU A 116 -30.66 -15.40 10.82
N GLY A 117 -31.32 -15.72 11.94
CA GLY A 117 -30.98 -16.83 12.81
C GLY A 117 -31.09 -18.22 12.18
N ARG A 118 -30.26 -19.09 12.75
CA ARG A 118 -30.32 -20.55 12.75
C ARG A 118 -31.76 -21.08 12.80
N HIS A 119 -32.20 -21.69 11.69
CA HIS A 119 -33.27 -22.69 11.68
C HIS A 119 -32.62 -24.08 11.76
N ASP A 120 -32.85 -24.78 12.87
CA ASP A 120 -32.71 -26.23 12.97
C ASP A 120 -33.69 -26.72 14.06
N ALA A 121 -34.84 -27.21 13.60
CA ALA A 121 -35.75 -28.18 14.22
C ALA A 121 -36.84 -28.54 13.19
#